data_AF-A0AAE4NWT9-F1
#
_entry.id   AF-A0AAE4NWT9-F1
#
_cell.length_a   1.000
_cell.length_b   1.000
_cell.length_c   1.000
_cell.angle_alpha   90.00
_cell.angle_beta   90.00
_cell.angle_gamma   90.00
#
_symmetry.space_group_name_H-M   'P 1'
#
loop_
_entity.id
_entity.type
_entity.pdbx_description
1 polymer ?
#
loop_
_entity_poly.entity_id
_entity_poly.type
_entity_poly.pdbx_seq_one_letter_code
_entity_poly.pdbx_strand_id
1 'polypeptide(L)'
;MKEVTIRGKHILLKIHFQKALDLVFPFPVLLFIDGNLTTGVCWIDEKGNKKLYPIQGDPAGIIQELLYCCDFLMKGKELEAGGFIGNLRKYARKLDLPVKEYTKLYYTSLVIYMGEYIFELGEDTINVHYHNIPLKDTNCPEFRGKHKGTVSIPLPEFVEDVLKISGEFLERHIPVVEEILLEYWKEPRDYGYLWKLYREVIELYKEKFRRES
;
A
#
# COMPACT_ATOMS: atom_id res chain seq x y z
N MET A 1 6.71 20.89 10.73
CA MET A 1 5.87 20.16 9.75
C MET A 1 5.76 18.71 10.18
N LYS A 2 4.53 18.18 10.24
CA LYS A 2 4.25 16.92 10.94
C LYS A 2 4.34 15.75 9.96
N GLU A 3 5.47 15.05 9.97
CA GLU A 3 5.49 13.66 9.52
C GLU A 3 4.54 12.88 10.44
N VAL A 4 3.62 12.15 9.85
CA VAL A 4 2.76 11.20 10.54
C VAL A 4 3.22 9.81 10.21
N THR A 5 3.24 8.93 11.21
CA THR A 5 3.53 7.50 11.02
C THR A 5 2.32 6.71 11.49
N ILE A 6 1.76 5.92 10.60
CA ILE A 6 0.68 4.96 10.86
C ILE A 6 1.30 3.57 10.78
N ARG A 7 1.05 2.73 11.79
CA ARG A 7 1.83 1.48 11.97
C ARG A 7 1.00 0.27 12.40
N GLY A 8 1.03 -0.75 11.56
CA GLY A 8 0.73 -2.15 11.87
C GLY A 8 1.97 -2.93 12.35
N LYS A 9 1.82 -4.24 12.50
CA LYS A 9 2.91 -5.18 12.82
C LYS A 9 3.91 -5.28 11.66
N HIS A 10 3.42 -5.37 10.43
CA HIS A 10 4.14 -5.54 9.17
C HIS A 10 4.12 -4.29 8.30
N ILE A 11 3.02 -3.53 8.29
CA ILE A 11 2.85 -2.35 7.44
C ILE A 11 3.19 -1.07 8.21
N LEU A 12 4.08 -0.25 7.65
CA LEU A 12 4.38 1.08 8.16
C LEU A 12 4.26 2.10 7.03
N LEU A 13 3.34 3.05 7.20
CA LEU A 13 3.13 4.16 6.28
C LEU A 13 3.55 5.46 6.95
N LYS A 14 4.49 6.19 6.33
CA LYS A 14 4.83 7.57 6.71
C LYS A 14 4.24 8.54 5.71
N ILE A 15 3.64 9.61 6.21
CA ILE A 15 2.97 10.63 5.39
C ILE A 15 3.49 12.01 5.79
N HIS A 16 3.82 12.82 4.79
CA HIS A 16 4.31 14.18 4.99
C HIS A 16 3.21 15.22 4.70
N PHE A 17 2.43 15.59 5.72
CA PHE A 17 1.35 16.59 5.64
C PHE A 17 1.88 18.04 5.69
N GLN A 18 2.67 18.42 4.70
CA GLN A 18 3.23 19.78 4.60
C GLN A 18 2.36 20.72 3.80
N LYS A 19 2.09 20.31 2.57
CA LYS A 19 1.24 20.95 1.57
C LYS A 19 0.92 19.92 0.50
N ALA A 20 -0.20 20.07 -0.19
CA ALA A 20 -0.46 19.28 -1.38
C ALA A 20 0.57 19.61 -2.47
N LEU A 21 1.15 18.60 -3.10
CA LEU A 21 2.09 18.74 -4.20
C LEU A 21 1.38 18.79 -5.56
N ASP A 22 0.33 17.97 -5.73
CA ASP A 22 -0.56 17.99 -6.90
C ASP A 22 -1.94 17.39 -6.55
N LEU A 23 -2.79 17.19 -7.56
CA LEU A 23 -4.17 16.74 -7.43
C LEU A 23 -4.33 15.20 -7.33
N VAL A 24 -3.37 14.42 -7.84
CA VAL A 24 -3.46 12.96 -7.97
C VAL A 24 -2.64 12.26 -6.89
N PHE A 25 -1.46 12.77 -6.59
CA PHE A 25 -0.50 12.28 -5.61
C PHE A 25 -0.13 13.41 -4.63
N PRO A 26 -1.09 13.87 -3.81
CA PRO A 26 -0.96 15.12 -3.07
C PRO A 26 0.15 15.11 -2.02
N PHE A 27 0.52 13.96 -1.47
CA PHE A 27 1.43 13.91 -0.32
C PHE A 27 2.66 13.02 -0.57
N PRO A 28 3.85 13.44 -0.13
CA PRO A 28 4.98 12.52 -0.05
C PRO A 28 4.71 11.42 0.97
N VAL A 29 4.99 10.18 0.60
CA VAL A 29 4.86 8.99 1.44
C VAL A 29 6.09 8.09 1.39
N LEU A 30 6.33 7.37 2.49
CA LEU A 30 7.20 6.19 2.53
C LEU A 30 6.35 5.00 2.98
N LEU A 31 6.48 3.87 2.28
CA LEU A 31 5.81 2.63 2.67
C LEU A 31 6.85 1.56 2.93
N PHE A 32 6.69 0.90 4.07
CA PHE A 32 7.45 -0.28 4.42
C PHE A 32 6.51 -1.45 4.68
N ILE A 33 6.90 -2.62 4.18
CA ILE A 33 6.20 -3.89 4.40
C ILE A 33 7.23 -4.90 4.89
N ASP A 34 7.04 -5.40 6.11
CA ASP A 34 7.99 -6.25 6.83
C ASP A 34 9.43 -5.70 6.80
N GLY A 35 9.55 -4.41 7.09
CA GLY A 35 10.83 -3.68 7.08
C GLY A 35 11.44 -3.38 5.70
N ASN A 36 10.86 -3.88 4.60
CA ASN A 36 11.33 -3.59 3.25
C ASN A 36 10.79 -2.24 2.78
N LEU A 37 11.64 -1.39 2.20
CA LEU A 37 11.25 -0.10 1.62
C LEU A 37 10.54 -0.32 0.27
N THR A 38 9.21 -0.51 0.30
CA THR A 38 8.41 -0.79 -0.90
C THR A 38 8.00 0.47 -1.65
N THR A 39 7.99 1.63 -0.98
CA THR A 39 7.85 2.96 -1.62
C THR A 39 8.85 3.93 -1.03
N GLY A 40 9.63 4.56 -1.90
CA GLY A 40 10.59 5.60 -1.53
C GLY A 40 11.96 5.36 -2.12
N VAL A 41 12.85 6.34 -1.94
CA VAL A 41 14.25 6.27 -2.40
C VAL A 41 15.18 6.38 -1.21
N CYS A 42 16.32 5.70 -1.26
CA CYS A 42 17.45 5.97 -0.40
C CYS A 42 18.56 6.62 -1.22
N TRP A 43 19.20 7.67 -0.68
CA TRP A 43 20.38 8.27 -1.28
C TRP A 43 21.41 8.69 -0.23
N ILE A 44 22.68 8.52 -0.56
CA ILE A 44 23.85 9.03 0.15
C ILE A 44 24.33 10.27 -0.60
N ASP A 45 24.30 11.43 0.04
CA ASP A 45 24.77 12.68 -0.58
C ASP A 45 26.30 12.75 -0.70
N GLU A 46 26.82 13.82 -1.33
CA GLU A 46 28.27 14.04 -1.51
C GLU A 46 29.04 14.15 -0.18
N LYS A 47 28.36 14.42 0.93
CA LYS A 47 28.92 14.50 2.29
C LYS A 47 28.82 13.17 3.04
N GLY A 48 28.31 12.11 2.41
CA GLY A 48 28.12 10.81 3.03
C GLY A 48 26.85 10.69 3.87
N ASN A 49 25.95 11.69 3.86
CA ASN A 49 24.71 11.63 4.62
C ASN A 49 23.70 10.76 3.89
N LYS A 50 23.27 9.70 4.56
CA LYS A 50 22.21 8.83 4.08
C LYS A 50 20.85 9.41 4.42
N LYS A 51 19.95 9.45 3.45
CA LYS A 51 18.59 9.93 3.64
C LYS A 51 17.58 9.11 2.84
N LEU A 52 16.40 8.94 3.44
CA LEU A 52 15.22 8.43 2.75
C LEU A 52 14.42 9.59 2.17
N TYR A 53 14.02 9.45 0.93
CA TYR A 53 13.23 10.43 0.19
C TYR A 53 11.86 9.82 -0.10
N PRO A 54 10.78 10.41 0.43
CA PRO A 54 9.42 9.98 0.12
C PRO A 54 9.09 10.22 -1.36
N ILE A 55 8.13 9.47 -1.87
CA ILE A 55 7.58 9.63 -3.22
C ILE A 55 6.12 10.04 -3.11
N GLN A 56 5.59 10.75 -4.12
CA GLN A 56 4.22 11.24 -4.09
C GLN A 56 3.20 10.08 -4.07
N GLY A 57 2.15 10.22 -3.27
CA GLY A 57 1.03 9.30 -3.21
C GLY A 57 -0.23 9.96 -2.66
N ASP A 58 -1.35 9.24 -2.71
CA ASP A 58 -2.60 9.61 -2.03
C ASP A 58 -2.83 8.68 -0.84
N PRO A 59 -2.65 9.14 0.42
CA PRO A 59 -2.90 8.33 1.60
C PRO A 59 -4.31 7.74 1.67
N ALA A 60 -5.34 8.47 1.24
CA ALA A 60 -6.71 7.94 1.21
C ALA A 60 -6.83 6.84 0.15
N GLY A 61 -6.22 7.05 -1.02
CA GLY A 61 -6.11 6.05 -2.08
C GLY A 61 -5.34 4.80 -1.65
N ILE A 62 -4.23 4.94 -0.93
CA ILE A 62 -3.47 3.81 -0.36
C ILE A 62 -4.37 2.96 0.53
N ILE A 63 -5.09 3.59 1.46
CA ILE A 63 -6.02 2.91 2.37
C ILE A 63 -7.15 2.22 1.60
N GLN A 64 -7.72 2.90 0.60
CA GLN A 64 -8.76 2.33 -0.26
C GLN A 64 -8.29 1.04 -0.96
N GLU A 65 -7.14 1.09 -1.63
CA GLU A 65 -6.63 -0.02 -2.42
C GLU A 65 -6.22 -1.21 -1.54
N LEU A 66 -5.69 -0.96 -0.34
CA LEU A 66 -5.42 -2.02 0.64
C LEU A 66 -6.71 -2.69 1.10
N LEU A 67 -7.75 -1.93 1.39
CA LEU A 67 -9.05 -2.48 1.78
C LEU A 67 -9.72 -3.25 0.64
N TYR A 68 -9.67 -2.75 -0.60
CA TYR A 68 -10.18 -3.50 -1.77
C TYR A 68 -9.40 -4.79 -2.01
N CYS A 69 -8.08 -4.77 -1.81
CA CYS A 69 -7.27 -5.98 -1.85
C CYS A 69 -7.76 -7.00 -0.82
N CYS A 70 -7.93 -6.60 0.45
CA CYS A 70 -8.46 -7.48 1.50
C CYS A 70 -9.85 -8.04 1.14
N ASP A 71 -10.76 -7.19 0.66
CA ASP A 71 -12.11 -7.59 0.24
C ASP A 71 -12.06 -8.67 -0.86
N PHE A 72 -11.31 -8.41 -1.93
CA PHE A 72 -11.16 -9.31 -3.07
C PHE A 72 -10.51 -10.65 -2.68
N LEU A 73 -9.42 -10.62 -1.92
CA LEU A 73 -8.71 -11.86 -1.56
C LEU A 73 -9.57 -12.76 -0.66
N MET A 74 -10.41 -12.17 0.19
CA MET A 74 -11.30 -12.92 1.08
C MET A 74 -12.61 -13.40 0.40
N LYS A 75 -13.05 -12.77 -0.70
CA LYS A 75 -14.32 -13.08 -1.39
C LYS A 75 -14.16 -13.78 -2.74
N GLY A 76 -15.22 -14.43 -3.20
CA GLY A 76 -15.35 -14.86 -4.59
C GLY A 76 -14.40 -15.98 -5.04
N LYS A 77 -14.49 -16.33 -6.32
CA LYS A 77 -13.68 -17.38 -6.98
C LYS A 77 -12.80 -16.81 -8.10
N GLU A 78 -12.95 -15.52 -8.39
CA GLU A 78 -12.17 -14.78 -9.36
C GLU A 78 -10.69 -14.86 -8.99
N LEU A 79 -9.85 -15.14 -9.99
CA LEU A 79 -8.42 -15.34 -9.80
C LEU A 79 -7.61 -14.07 -10.02
N GLU A 80 -8.13 -13.06 -10.70
CA GLU A 80 -7.38 -11.84 -11.03
C GLU A 80 -8.33 -10.63 -10.93
N ALA A 81 -7.89 -9.57 -10.26
CA ALA A 81 -8.61 -8.30 -10.16
C ALA A 81 -7.65 -7.12 -9.90
N GLY A 82 -8.23 -5.94 -9.67
CA GLY A 82 -7.52 -4.69 -9.45
C GLY A 82 -7.40 -3.85 -10.72
N GLY A 83 -6.45 -2.91 -10.73
CA GLY A 83 -6.32 -1.89 -11.78
C GLY A 83 -5.58 -2.34 -13.05
N PHE A 84 -5.30 -3.64 -13.23
CA PHE A 84 -4.50 -4.12 -14.36
C PHE A 84 -5.37 -4.50 -15.56
N ILE A 85 -5.03 -3.97 -16.74
CA ILE A 85 -5.66 -4.35 -18.01
C ILE A 85 -4.78 -5.39 -18.72
N GLY A 86 -5.31 -6.60 -18.86
CA GLY A 86 -4.63 -7.70 -19.56
C GLY A 86 -4.44 -8.92 -18.67
N ASN A 87 -3.46 -9.76 -18.99
CA ASN A 87 -3.15 -10.96 -18.22
C ASN A 87 -2.13 -10.64 -17.12
N LEU A 88 -2.59 -10.50 -15.89
CA LEU A 88 -1.78 -10.05 -14.76
C LEU A 88 -0.67 -11.06 -14.43
N ARG A 89 -0.99 -12.35 -14.48
CA ARG A 89 0.00 -13.41 -14.22
C ARG A 89 1.14 -13.42 -15.23
N LYS A 90 0.82 -13.25 -16.52
CA LYS A 90 1.83 -13.11 -17.59
C LYS A 90 2.66 -11.85 -17.39
N TYR A 91 2.07 -10.75 -16.91
CA TYR A 91 2.79 -9.54 -16.57
C TYR A 91 3.76 -9.76 -15.41
N ALA A 92 3.29 -10.33 -14.30
CA ALA A 92 4.12 -10.64 -13.14
C ALA A 92 5.34 -11.51 -13.50
N ARG A 93 5.14 -12.52 -14.37
CA ARG A 93 6.24 -13.36 -14.88
C ARG A 93 7.26 -12.58 -15.72
N LYS A 94 6.82 -11.59 -16.51
CA LYS A 94 7.74 -10.71 -17.25
C LYS A 94 8.58 -9.83 -16.32
N LEU A 95 8.13 -9.61 -15.09
CA LEU A 95 8.87 -8.88 -14.05
C LEU A 95 9.76 -9.80 -13.20
N ASP A 96 9.86 -11.09 -13.55
CA ASP A 96 10.52 -12.14 -12.78
C ASP A 96 9.92 -12.37 -11.38
N LEU A 97 8.62 -12.08 -11.20
CA LEU A 97 7.94 -12.30 -9.93
C LEU A 97 7.44 -13.76 -9.84
N PRO A 98 7.67 -14.46 -8.71
CA PRO A 98 7.39 -15.89 -8.57
C PRO A 98 5.91 -16.19 -8.27
N VAL A 99 4.99 -15.70 -9.12
CA VAL A 99 3.55 -15.98 -8.98
C VAL A 99 3.22 -17.41 -9.41
N LYS A 100 2.46 -18.12 -8.58
CA LYS A 100 2.01 -19.50 -8.82
C LYS A 100 0.90 -19.55 -9.87
N GLU A 101 0.59 -20.75 -10.36
CA GLU A 101 -0.62 -20.95 -11.17
C GLU A 101 -1.86 -21.00 -10.27
N TYR A 102 -2.99 -20.52 -10.79
CA TYR A 102 -4.31 -20.61 -10.14
C TYR A 102 -4.44 -19.97 -8.74
N THR A 103 -3.52 -19.10 -8.34
CA THR A 103 -3.64 -18.26 -7.14
C THR A 103 -4.39 -16.97 -7.44
N LYS A 104 -5.08 -16.40 -6.43
CA LYS A 104 -5.69 -15.08 -6.60
C LYS A 104 -4.61 -14.01 -6.65
N LEU A 105 -4.72 -13.10 -7.62
CA LEU A 105 -3.84 -11.96 -7.79
C LEU A 105 -4.66 -10.66 -7.78
N TYR A 106 -4.20 -9.68 -7.02
CA TYR A 106 -4.74 -8.32 -7.03
C TYR A 106 -3.64 -7.33 -7.37
N TYR A 107 -3.80 -6.60 -8.48
CA TYR A 107 -2.86 -5.55 -8.88
C TYR A 107 -3.33 -4.16 -8.46
N THR A 108 -2.40 -3.36 -7.97
CA THR A 108 -2.65 -1.94 -7.69
C THR A 108 -1.35 -1.15 -7.73
N SER A 109 -1.46 0.16 -7.97
CA SER A 109 -0.35 1.09 -7.72
C SER A 109 -0.33 1.60 -6.27
N LEU A 110 -1.32 1.20 -5.46
CA LEU A 110 -1.66 1.82 -4.17
C LEU A 110 -1.87 3.34 -4.28
N VAL A 111 -2.14 3.88 -5.46
CA VAL A 111 -2.17 5.33 -5.72
C VAL A 111 -0.85 5.99 -5.28
N ILE A 112 0.27 5.33 -5.57
CA ILE A 112 1.63 5.80 -5.34
C ILE A 112 2.29 5.99 -6.70
N TYR A 113 2.93 7.14 -6.89
CA TYR A 113 3.67 7.43 -8.11
C TYR A 113 4.80 6.42 -8.31
N MET A 114 4.80 5.74 -9.46
CA MET A 114 5.78 4.70 -9.82
C MET A 114 5.89 3.52 -8.85
N GLY A 115 4.83 3.25 -8.07
CA GLY A 115 4.69 2.03 -7.28
C GLY A 115 3.85 1.01 -8.04
N GLU A 116 4.30 -0.24 -8.09
CA GLU A 116 3.50 -1.36 -8.58
C GLU A 116 3.47 -2.49 -7.55
N TYR A 117 2.28 -3.01 -7.28
CA TYR A 117 2.04 -4.02 -6.28
C TYR A 117 1.16 -5.13 -6.85
N ILE A 118 1.55 -6.38 -6.63
CA ILE A 118 0.74 -7.55 -6.88
C ILE A 118 0.63 -8.32 -5.59
N PHE A 119 -0.59 -8.44 -5.08
CA PHE A 119 -0.90 -9.24 -3.92
C PHE A 119 -1.35 -10.61 -4.39
N GLU A 120 -0.60 -11.66 -4.05
CA GLU A 120 -0.93 -13.03 -4.33
C GLU A 120 -1.41 -13.73 -3.05
N LEU A 121 -2.57 -14.38 -3.12
CA LEU A 121 -3.04 -15.25 -2.04
C LEU A 121 -2.49 -16.67 -2.23
N GLY A 122 -1.64 -17.09 -1.29
CA GLY A 122 -1.26 -18.49 -1.07
C GLY A 122 -2.33 -19.24 -0.26
N GLU A 123 -1.95 -20.31 0.43
CA GLU A 123 -2.87 -21.08 1.28
C GLU A 123 -3.35 -20.22 2.46
N ASP A 124 -2.43 -19.84 3.36
CA ASP A 124 -2.72 -18.99 4.53
C ASP A 124 -1.85 -17.72 4.59
N THR A 125 -1.19 -17.41 3.49
CA THR A 125 -0.25 -16.29 3.38
C THR A 125 -0.62 -15.40 2.21
N ILE A 126 -0.32 -14.12 2.35
CA ILE A 126 -0.32 -13.16 1.26
C ILE A 126 1.13 -12.86 0.88
N ASN A 127 1.45 -13.06 -0.39
CA ASN A 127 2.71 -12.64 -0.98
C ASN A 127 2.51 -11.26 -1.59
N VAL A 128 3.16 -10.25 -1.02
CA VAL A 128 3.19 -8.89 -1.54
C VAL A 128 4.40 -8.77 -2.46
N HIS A 129 4.16 -8.89 -3.76
CA HIS A 129 5.15 -8.59 -4.78
C HIS A 129 5.15 -7.08 -5.04
N TYR A 130 6.30 -6.44 -4.91
CA TYR A 130 6.42 -4.99 -5.08
C TYR A 130 7.49 -4.64 -6.12
N HIS A 131 7.28 -3.51 -6.78
CA HIS A 131 8.24 -2.88 -7.67
C HIS A 131 8.28 -1.38 -7.37
N ASN A 132 9.28 -0.99 -6.58
CA ASN A 132 9.64 0.37 -6.19
C ASN A 132 10.62 0.94 -7.22
N ILE A 133 10.12 1.37 -8.39
CA ILE A 133 10.96 1.86 -9.49
C ILE A 133 11.93 2.97 -9.03
N PRO A 134 11.52 3.95 -8.21
CA PRO A 134 12.43 5.00 -7.72
C PRO A 134 13.66 4.49 -6.96
N LEU A 135 13.59 3.32 -6.31
CA LEU A 135 14.70 2.76 -5.55
C LEU A 135 15.76 2.07 -6.42
N LYS A 136 15.47 1.83 -7.71
CA LYS A 136 16.32 1.05 -8.62
C LYS A 136 17.76 1.55 -8.69
N ASP A 137 17.92 2.86 -8.77
CA ASP A 137 19.22 3.51 -8.99
C ASP A 137 19.87 4.02 -7.68
N THR A 138 19.40 3.53 -6.53
CA THR A 138 19.93 3.92 -5.22
C THR A 138 21.43 3.66 -5.09
N ASN A 139 22.16 4.62 -4.50
CA ASN A 139 23.54 4.45 -4.09
C ASN A 139 23.69 3.93 -2.64
N CYS A 140 22.59 3.63 -1.94
CA CYS A 140 22.61 3.01 -0.62
C CYS A 140 22.86 1.49 -0.72
N PRO A 141 23.99 0.96 -0.19
CA PRO A 141 24.36 -0.45 -0.38
C PRO A 141 23.31 -1.45 0.10
N GLU A 142 22.63 -1.17 1.21
CA GLU A 142 21.64 -2.07 1.82
C GLU A 142 20.34 -2.23 1.01
N PHE A 143 20.08 -1.33 0.05
CA PHE A 143 18.91 -1.34 -0.82
C PHE A 143 19.24 -1.75 -2.26
N ARG A 144 20.52 -2.00 -2.58
CA ARG A 144 20.94 -2.42 -3.92
C ARG A 144 20.22 -3.70 -4.33
N GLY A 145 19.53 -3.65 -5.46
CA GLY A 145 18.74 -4.78 -5.97
C GLY A 145 17.40 -5.02 -5.27
N LYS A 146 17.06 -4.25 -4.22
CA LYS A 146 15.80 -4.37 -3.47
C LYS A 146 14.69 -3.44 -3.95
N HIS A 147 14.81 -2.93 -5.18
CA HIS A 147 13.76 -2.14 -5.83
C HIS A 147 12.59 -3.00 -6.28
N LYS A 148 12.75 -4.33 -6.36
CA LYS A 148 11.67 -5.29 -6.54
C LYS A 148 11.88 -6.46 -5.60
N GLY A 149 10.79 -7.09 -5.18
CA GLY A 149 10.87 -8.22 -4.25
C GLY A 149 9.51 -8.81 -3.91
N THR A 150 9.53 -9.80 -3.02
CA THR A 150 8.32 -10.43 -2.47
C THR A 150 8.47 -10.51 -0.96
N VAL A 151 7.42 -10.12 -0.25
CA VAL A 151 7.29 -10.28 1.20
C VAL A 151 6.09 -11.19 1.47
N SER A 152 6.25 -12.18 2.34
CA SER A 152 5.16 -13.12 2.68
C SER A 152 4.70 -12.87 4.10
N ILE A 153 3.40 -12.61 4.27
CA ILE A 153 2.78 -12.30 5.57
C ILE A 153 1.62 -13.28 5.77
N PRO A 154 1.38 -13.79 7.00
CA PRO A 154 0.15 -14.52 7.28
C PRO A 154 -1.08 -13.67 6.93
N LEU A 155 -2.04 -14.23 6.19
CA LEU A 155 -3.22 -13.48 5.74
C LEU A 155 -3.98 -12.81 6.89
N PRO A 156 -4.21 -13.47 8.05
CA PRO A 156 -4.89 -12.82 9.17
C PRO A 156 -4.14 -11.58 9.66
N GLU A 157 -2.82 -11.70 9.83
CA GLU A 157 -1.98 -10.60 10.31
C GLU A 157 -1.92 -9.43 9.32
N PHE A 158 -1.92 -9.71 8.02
CA PHE A 158 -2.00 -8.66 6.99
C PHE A 158 -3.34 -7.91 7.05
N VAL A 159 -4.46 -8.62 7.16
CA VAL A 159 -5.79 -7.99 7.24
C VAL A 159 -5.93 -7.18 8.53
N GLU A 160 -5.43 -7.69 9.66
CA GLU A 160 -5.39 -6.94 10.93
C GLU A 160 -4.60 -5.65 10.80
N ASP A 161 -3.45 -5.70 10.13
CA ASP A 161 -2.63 -4.53 9.86
C ASP A 161 -3.38 -3.51 9.00
N VAL A 162 -3.96 -3.95 7.88
CA VAL A 162 -4.75 -3.08 7.00
C VAL A 162 -5.90 -2.44 7.76
N LEU A 163 -6.66 -3.21 8.54
CA LEU A 163 -7.75 -2.68 9.35
C LEU A 163 -7.25 -1.67 10.38
N LYS A 164 -6.15 -1.97 11.08
CA LYS A 164 -5.58 -1.07 12.09
C LYS A 164 -5.15 0.27 11.47
N ILE A 165 -4.36 0.23 10.39
CA ILE A 165 -3.89 1.47 9.75
C ILE A 165 -5.03 2.25 9.11
N SER A 166 -6.04 1.55 8.58
CA SER A 166 -7.24 2.17 8.01
C SER A 166 -8.04 2.87 9.09
N GLY A 167 -8.34 2.21 10.21
CA GLY A 167 -9.06 2.81 11.33
C GLY A 167 -8.35 4.06 11.87
N GLU A 168 -7.04 3.98 12.09
CA GLU A 168 -6.24 5.14 12.53
C GLU A 168 -6.30 6.30 11.50
N PHE A 169 -6.15 6.00 10.21
CA PHE A 169 -6.22 7.00 9.16
C PHE A 169 -7.60 7.67 9.07
N LEU A 170 -8.65 6.86 9.06
CA LEU A 170 -10.04 7.32 8.95
C LEU A 170 -10.43 8.22 10.13
N GLU A 171 -10.02 7.87 11.35
CA GLU A 171 -10.38 8.62 12.56
C GLU A 171 -9.54 9.89 12.75
N ARG A 172 -8.24 9.83 12.44
CA ARG A 172 -7.28 10.87 12.87
C ARG A 172 -6.71 11.70 11.74
N HIS A 173 -6.76 11.21 10.51
CA HIS A 173 -5.98 11.79 9.40
C HIS A 173 -6.81 12.25 8.21
N ILE A 174 -8.02 11.71 8.01
CA ILE A 174 -8.97 12.28 7.03
C ILE A 174 -9.19 13.79 7.26
N PRO A 175 -9.49 14.28 8.49
CA PRO A 175 -9.72 15.71 8.69
C PRO A 175 -8.52 16.58 8.32
N VAL A 176 -7.30 16.08 8.56
CA VAL A 176 -6.05 16.77 8.20
C VAL A 176 -5.86 16.80 6.69
N VAL A 177 -6.16 15.70 6.00
CA VAL A 177 -6.12 15.63 4.54
C VAL A 177 -7.14 16.60 3.93
N GLU A 178 -8.37 16.62 4.45
CA GLU A 178 -9.42 17.54 4.02
C GLU A 178 -9.01 19.00 4.20
N GLU A 179 -8.49 19.36 5.37
CA GLU A 179 -8.02 20.72 5.66
C GLU A 179 -6.97 21.18 4.63
N ILE A 180 -5.95 20.37 4.37
CA ILE A 180 -4.88 20.73 3.42
C ILE A 180 -5.40 20.74 1.97
N LEU A 181 -6.27 19.81 1.60
CA LEU A 181 -6.80 19.75 0.24
C LEU A 181 -7.83 20.86 -0.02
N LEU A 182 -8.59 21.31 0.98
CA LEU A 182 -9.54 22.41 0.84
C LEU A 182 -8.85 23.72 0.42
N GLU A 183 -7.64 23.98 0.92
CA GLU A 183 -6.82 25.10 0.49
C GLU A 183 -6.51 25.08 -1.02
N TYR A 184 -6.56 23.90 -1.64
CA TYR A 184 -6.21 23.68 -3.05
C TYR A 184 -7.44 23.44 -3.95
N TRP A 185 -8.45 22.69 -3.48
CA TRP A 185 -9.60 22.20 -4.25
C TRP A 185 -10.85 23.07 -4.11
N LYS A 186 -10.93 23.94 -3.10
CA LYS A 186 -12.11 24.78 -2.76
C LYS A 186 -13.41 24.02 -2.49
N GLU A 187 -13.43 22.69 -2.61
CA GLU A 187 -14.56 21.83 -2.28
C GLU A 187 -14.09 20.62 -1.46
N PRO A 188 -14.87 20.19 -0.44
CA PRO A 188 -14.55 19.01 0.35
C PRO A 188 -14.76 17.72 -0.45
N ARG A 189 -13.91 16.71 -0.21
CA ARG A 189 -14.11 15.35 -0.72
C ARG A 189 -14.95 14.55 0.26
N ASP A 190 -15.85 13.70 -0.26
CA ASP A 190 -16.58 12.73 0.56
C ASP A 190 -15.77 11.43 0.72
N TYR A 191 -15.34 11.14 1.94
CA TYR A 191 -14.65 9.89 2.30
C TYR A 191 -15.57 8.85 2.98
N GLY A 192 -16.88 9.07 3.02
CA GLY A 192 -17.85 8.16 3.64
C GLY A 192 -17.82 6.76 3.06
N TYR A 193 -17.47 6.62 1.78
CA TYR A 193 -17.31 5.32 1.12
C TYR A 193 -16.17 4.49 1.73
N LEU A 194 -15.09 5.11 2.23
CA LEU A 194 -13.99 4.38 2.88
C LEU A 194 -14.43 3.78 4.21
N TRP A 195 -15.25 4.49 4.98
CA TRP A 195 -15.84 3.96 6.21
C TRP A 195 -16.74 2.74 5.94
N LYS A 196 -17.48 2.76 4.83
CA LYS A 196 -18.29 1.61 4.40
C LYS A 196 -17.39 0.42 4.07
N LEU A 197 -16.38 0.63 3.22
CA LEU A 197 -15.44 -0.42 2.82
C LEU A 197 -14.68 -0.99 4.02
N TYR A 198 -14.23 -0.14 4.94
CA TYR A 198 -13.59 -0.56 6.19
C TYR A 198 -14.47 -1.51 7.02
N ARG A 199 -15.76 -1.19 7.17
CA ARG A 199 -16.72 -2.05 7.89
C ARG A 199 -16.95 -3.38 7.17
N GLU A 200 -17.04 -3.37 5.85
CA GLU A 200 -17.18 -4.59 5.05
C GLU A 200 -15.99 -5.55 5.26
N VAL A 201 -14.77 -5.02 5.26
CA VAL A 201 -13.57 -5.82 5.53
C VAL A 201 -13.53 -6.36 6.96
N ILE A 202 -14.00 -5.58 7.96
CA ILE A 202 -14.14 -6.06 9.34
C ILE A 202 -15.06 -7.29 9.41
N GLU A 203 -16.23 -7.22 8.77
CA GLU A 203 -17.19 -8.32 8.82
C GLU A 203 -16.65 -9.57 8.12
N LEU A 204 -15.98 -9.42 6.97
CA LEU A 204 -15.29 -10.54 6.31
C LEU A 204 -14.21 -11.16 7.18
N TYR A 205 -13.40 -10.33 7.84
CA TYR A 205 -12.35 -10.80 8.73
C TYR A 205 -12.94 -11.66 9.87
N LYS A 206 -14.04 -11.18 10.48
CA LYS A 206 -14.74 -11.95 11.52
C LYS A 206 -15.32 -13.25 10.98
N GLU A 207 -15.99 -13.23 9.83
CA GLU A 207 -16.61 -14.42 9.24
C GLU A 207 -15.59 -15.50 8.89
N LYS A 208 -14.43 -15.09 8.37
CA LYS A 208 -13.40 -16.00 7.90
C LYS A 208 -12.55 -16.58 9.04
N PHE A 209 -12.17 -15.77 10.03
CA PHE A 209 -11.17 -16.18 11.03
C PHE A 209 -11.70 -16.37 12.45
N ARG A 210 -12.91 -15.88 12.80
CA ARG A 210 -13.53 -16.17 14.12
C ARG A 210 -14.37 -17.43 14.16
N ARG A 211 -14.58 -18.12 13.02
CA ARG A 211 -15.26 -19.43 12.99
C ARG A 211 -14.33 -20.60 13.30
N GLU A 212 -13.03 -20.35 13.46
CA GLU A 212 -11.98 -21.35 13.71
C GLU A 212 -11.41 -21.28 15.14
N SER A 213 -12.06 -20.53 16.04
CA SER A 213 -11.73 -20.42 17.47
C SER A 213 -12.81 -21.05 18.34
#